data_AF-A0A7C2WSH9-F1
#
_entry.id   AF-A0A7C2WSH9-F1
#
_cell.length_a   1.000
_cell.length_b   1.000
_cell.length_c   1.000
_cell.angle_alpha   90.00
_cell.angle_beta   90.00
_cell.angle_gamma   90.00
#
_symmetry.space_group_name_H-M   'P 1'
#
loop_
_entity.id
_entity.type
_entity.pdbx_description
1 polymer ?
#
loop_
_entity_poly.entity_id
_entity_poly.type
_entity_poly.pdbx_seq_one_letter_code
_entity_poly.pdbx_strand_id
1 'polypeptide(L)'
;MISGQEVKLVSFNGITHPDGKIDNCENYWELVGETGIVQQDPQESSVYASFSKEPRVLVKFDKDIASTFGLISHNNIKNSLWILVSDLKIIKV
;
A
#
# COMPACT_ATOMS: atom_id res chain seq x y z
N MET A 1 -12.01 -9.34 -8.01
CA MET A 1 -12.30 -9.10 -6.59
C MET A 1 -11.19 -9.70 -5.76
N ILE A 2 -10.23 -8.88 -5.35
CA ILE A 2 -9.13 -9.32 -4.47
C ILE A 2 -9.33 -8.90 -3.01
N SER A 3 -10.46 -8.28 -2.67
CA SER A 3 -10.81 -7.97 -1.29
C SER A 3 -10.78 -9.22 -0.40
N GLY A 4 -10.20 -9.09 0.79
CA GLY A 4 -9.98 -10.18 1.73
C GLY A 4 -8.75 -11.03 1.43
N GLN A 5 -8.06 -10.83 0.30
CA GLN A 5 -6.83 -11.57 -0.01
C GLN A 5 -5.65 -11.05 0.81
N GLU A 6 -4.80 -11.99 1.20
CA GLU A 6 -3.53 -11.72 1.83
C GLU A 6 -2.48 -11.42 0.75
N VAL A 7 -1.81 -10.29 0.89
CA VAL A 7 -0.87 -9.76 -0.10
C VAL A 7 0.44 -9.36 0.56
N LYS A 8 1.51 -9.38 -0.23
CA LYS A 8 2.82 -8.83 0.11
C LYS A 8 3.11 -7.64 -0.79
N LEU A 9 3.57 -6.53 -0.22
CA LEU A 9 4.07 -5.39 -0.98
C LEU A 9 5.44 -5.74 -1.58
N VAL A 10 5.57 -5.67 -2.91
CA VAL A 10 6.82 -6.00 -3.62
C VAL A 10 7.54 -4.77 -4.17
N SER A 11 6.81 -3.68 -4.39
CA SER A 11 7.30 -2.36 -4.78
C SER A 11 6.31 -1.30 -4.30
N PHE A 12 6.67 -0.02 -4.38
CA PHE A 12 5.74 1.08 -4.17
C PHE A 12 5.89 2.09 -5.30
N ASN A 13 4.79 2.37 -5.99
CA ASN A 13 4.75 3.14 -7.23
C ASN A 13 5.71 2.59 -8.31
N GLY A 14 5.84 1.26 -8.41
CA GLY A 14 6.65 0.57 -9.41
C GLY A 14 8.14 0.47 -9.13
N ILE A 15 8.63 1.04 -8.02
CA ILE A 15 10.05 0.97 -7.62
C ILE A 15 10.21 0.42 -6.20
N THR A 16 11.37 -0.16 -5.89
CA THR A 16 11.63 -0.85 -4.61
C THR A 16 12.29 0.03 -3.55
N HIS A 17 12.68 1.24 -3.91
CA HIS A 17 13.32 2.22 -3.05
C HIS A 17 12.95 3.63 -3.54
N PRO A 18 12.94 4.64 -2.67
CA PRO A 18 12.60 6.00 -3.07
C PRO A 18 13.67 6.59 -3.99
N ASP A 19 13.23 7.25 -5.06
CA ASP A 19 14.10 8.06 -5.91
C ASP A 19 14.16 9.50 -5.36
N GLY A 20 15.16 9.78 -4.52
CA GLY A 20 15.46 11.14 -4.04
C GLY A 20 15.25 11.34 -2.53
N LYS A 21 15.15 12.61 -2.13
CA LYS A 21 14.89 12.96 -0.72
C LYS A 21 13.40 12.82 -0.44
N ILE A 22 13.08 12.02 0.57
CA ILE A 22 11.74 11.84 1.08
C ILE A 22 11.72 12.11 2.58
N ASP A 23 10.62 12.67 3.07
CA ASP A 23 10.41 12.82 4.50
C ASP A 23 10.17 11.45 5.12
N ASN A 24 10.81 11.19 6.27
CA ASN A 24 10.77 9.87 6.92
C ASN A 24 9.34 9.39 7.18
N CYS A 25 8.42 10.30 7.51
CA CYS A 25 7.03 9.97 7.80
C CYS A 25 6.19 9.63 6.55
N GLU A 26 6.71 9.91 5.35
CA GLU A 26 6.06 9.63 4.07
C GLU A 26 6.83 8.57 3.26
N ASN A 27 7.91 8.00 3.81
CA ASN A 27 8.73 6.99 3.15
C ASN A 27 8.06 5.61 3.12
N TYR A 28 6.99 5.48 2.35
CA TYR A 28 6.19 4.25 2.26
C TYR A 28 6.94 3.06 1.63
N TRP A 29 8.10 3.29 1.03
CA TRP A 29 9.00 2.22 0.56
C TRP A 29 9.53 1.34 1.70
N GLU A 30 9.54 1.83 2.94
CA GLU A 30 9.89 1.03 4.13
C GLU A 30 8.93 -0.17 4.34
N LEU A 31 7.74 -0.13 3.73
CA LEU A 31 6.78 -1.23 3.80
C LEU A 31 7.03 -2.31 2.74
N VAL A 32 7.98 -2.12 1.82
CA VAL A 32 8.30 -3.13 0.79
C VAL A 32 8.81 -4.39 1.49
N GLY A 33 8.14 -5.51 1.23
CA GLY A 33 8.39 -6.78 1.89
C GLY A 33 7.37 -7.11 2.99
N GLU A 34 6.60 -6.13 3.46
CA GLU A 34 5.56 -6.33 4.47
C GLU A 34 4.28 -6.92 3.88
N THR A 35 3.51 -7.56 4.74
CA THR A 35 2.25 -8.22 4.40
C THR A 35 1.04 -7.46 4.93
N GLY A 36 -0.10 -7.72 4.31
CA GLY A 36 -1.37 -7.16 4.72
C GLY A 36 -2.55 -7.79 4.01
N ILE A 37 -3.74 -7.30 4.35
CA ILE A 37 -5.01 -7.77 3.79
C ILE A 37 -5.66 -6.65 3.00
N VAL A 38 -6.12 -6.97 1.79
CA VAL A 38 -6.91 -6.04 0.98
C VAL A 38 -8.27 -5.78 1.66
N GLN A 39 -8.51 -4.55 2.09
CA GLN A 39 -9.75 -4.12 2.73
C GLN A 39 -10.77 -3.57 1.73
N GLN A 40 -10.30 -2.91 0.67
CA GLN A 40 -11.17 -2.31 -0.34
C GLN A 40 -10.56 -2.48 -1.73
N ASP A 41 -11.40 -2.94 -2.67
CA ASP A 41 -11.11 -3.09 -4.09
C ASP A 41 -12.20 -2.32 -4.86
N PRO A 42 -12.01 -1.02 -5.14
CA PRO A 42 -13.05 -0.18 -5.74
C PRO A 42 -13.38 -0.57 -7.19
N GLN A 43 -12.74 -1.58 -7.77
CA GLN A 43 -12.87 -2.07 -9.17
C GLN A 43 -12.62 -1.04 -10.28
N GLU A 44 -12.61 0.25 -9.97
CA GLU A 44 -12.31 1.34 -10.89
C GLU A 44 -10.92 1.95 -10.60
N SER A 45 -10.36 2.65 -11.60
CA SER A 45 -9.20 3.52 -11.42
C SER A 45 -9.49 4.48 -10.25
N SER A 46 -8.92 4.19 -9.09
CA SER A 46 -9.31 4.85 -7.84
C SER A 46 -8.98 6.35 -7.92
N VAL A 47 -9.96 7.19 -7.61
CA VAL A 47 -9.80 8.66 -7.46
C VAL A 47 -8.80 9.00 -6.35
N TYR A 48 -8.51 8.05 -5.45
CA TYR A 48 -7.56 8.18 -4.34
C TYR A 48 -6.10 8.00 -4.79
N ALA A 49 -5.89 7.62 -6.05
CA ALA A 49 -4.59 7.58 -6.72
C ALA A 49 -4.50 8.73 -7.73
N SER A 50 -4.55 9.98 -7.28
CA SER A 50 -4.61 11.18 -8.14
C SER A 50 -3.44 11.34 -9.14
N PHE A 51 -2.47 10.43 -9.11
CA PHE A 51 -1.27 10.44 -9.94
C PHE A 51 -1.24 9.34 -11.03
N SER A 52 -2.18 8.38 -11.06
CA SER A 52 -2.16 7.30 -12.05
C SER A 52 -3.55 6.80 -12.44
N LYS A 53 -3.75 6.44 -13.72
CA LYS A 53 -4.96 5.73 -14.18
C LYS A 53 -5.02 4.26 -13.72
N GLU A 54 -3.93 3.76 -13.13
CA GLU A 54 -3.83 2.38 -12.68
C GLU A 54 -4.68 2.11 -11.43
N PRO A 55 -5.29 0.92 -11.34
CA PRO A 55 -6.14 0.57 -10.21
C PRO A 55 -5.33 0.44 -8.92
N ARG A 56 -5.89 0.95 -7.83
CA ARG A 56 -5.37 0.77 -6.48
C ARG A 56 -6.36 0.07 -5.59
N VAL A 57 -5.83 -0.69 -4.65
CA VAL A 57 -6.59 -1.31 -3.57
C VAL A 57 -6.10 -0.80 -2.23
N LEU A 58 -6.99 -0.75 -1.24
CA LEU A 58 -6.64 -0.35 0.10
C LEU A 58 -6.12 -1.57 0.84
N VAL A 59 -4.82 -1.58 1.14
CA VAL A 59 -4.18 -2.67 1.89
C VAL A 59 -4.02 -2.21 3.32
N LYS A 60 -4.52 -3.00 4.28
CA LYS A 60 -4.22 -2.84 5.70
C LYS A 60 -3.06 -3.76 6.06
N PHE A 61 -1.94 -3.19 6.47
CA PHE A 61 -0.74 -3.92 6.84
C PHE A 61 -0.89 -4.57 8.21
N ASP A 62 -0.21 -5.70 8.40
CA ASP A 62 -0.22 -6.46 9.65
C ASP A 62 0.53 -5.69 10.76
N LYS A 63 1.58 -4.96 10.38
CA LYS A 63 2.33 -4.10 11.28
C LYS A 63 1.65 -2.74 11.46
N ASP A 64 1.85 -2.18 12.65
CA ASP A 64 1.46 -0.80 12.92
C ASP A 64 2.46 0.16 12.26
N ILE A 65 2.02 0.82 11.18
CA ILE A 65 2.94 1.56 10.31
C ILE A 65 3.49 2.81 11.00
N ALA A 66 2.71 3.40 11.91
CA ALA A 66 3.09 4.62 12.62
C ALA A 66 4.14 4.33 13.70
N SER A 67 3.89 3.35 14.56
CA SER A 67 4.81 3.01 15.65
C SER A 67 6.04 2.23 15.19
N THR A 68 5.93 1.42 14.13
CA THR A 68 7.05 0.58 13.66
C THR A 68 7.98 1.34 12.70
N PHE A 69 7.43 2.15 11.81
CA PHE A 69 8.18 2.80 10.73
C PHE A 69 8.15 4.34 10.81
N GLY A 70 7.39 4.92 11.74
CA GLY A 70 7.21 6.38 11.81
C GLY A 70 6.31 6.94 10.71
N LEU A 71 5.57 6.09 10.00
CA LEU A 71 4.78 6.48 8.83
C LEU A 71 3.40 7.02 9.19
N ILE A 72 2.94 8.02 8.45
CA ILE A 72 1.59 8.57 8.61
C ILE A 72 0.59 7.85 7.70
N SER A 73 -0.57 7.54 8.26
CA SER A 73 -1.74 7.04 7.53
C SER A 73 -2.81 8.11 7.53
N HIS A 74 -3.13 8.65 6.35
CA HIS A 74 -4.23 9.60 6.18
C HIS A 74 -5.60 8.92 5.96
N ASN A 75 -5.63 7.59 5.92
CA ASN A 75 -6.83 6.83 5.62
C ASN A 75 -7.71 6.62 6.86
N ASN A 76 -9.02 6.52 6.66
CA ASN A 76 -10.00 6.20 7.71
C ASN A 76 -9.72 4.85 8.38
N ILE A 77 -9.12 3.91 7.63
CA ILE A 77 -8.64 2.64 8.18
C ILE A 77 -7.18 2.84 8.60
N LYS A 78 -6.90 2.66 9.90
CA LYS A 78 -5.53 2.72 10.42
C LYS A 78 -4.64 1.66 9.78
N ASN A 79 -3.36 2.00 9.65
CA ASN A 79 -2.32 1.12 9.09
C ASN A 79 -2.66 0.65 7.67
N SER A 80 -3.33 1.50 6.90
CA SER A 80 -3.70 1.17 5.52
C SER A 80 -3.20 2.20 4.54
N LEU A 81 -2.90 1.75 3.32
CA LEU A 81 -2.47 2.58 2.20
C LEU A 81 -3.12 2.11 0.90
N TRP A 82 -3.33 3.06 -0.01
CA TRP A 82 -3.76 2.77 -1.37
C TRP A 82 -2.53 2.35 -2.20
N ILE A 83 -2.48 1.08 -2.56
CA ILE A 83 -1.36 0.46 -3.27
C ILE A 83 -1.79 0.07 -4.69
N LEU A 84 -0.91 0.25 -5.68
CA LEU A 84 -1.14 -0.25 -7.03
C LEU A 84 -1.29 -1.78 -7.01
N VAL A 85 -2.22 -2.32 -7.78
CA VAL A 85 -2.36 -3.78 -7.87
C VAL A 85 -1.07 -4.44 -8.39
N SER A 86 -0.34 -3.76 -9.27
CA SER A 86 0.95 -4.21 -9.82
C SER A 86 2.08 -4.27 -8.79
N ASP A 87 1.96 -3.53 -7.69
CA ASP A 87 2.93 -3.49 -6.58
C ASP A 87 2.69 -4.60 -5.54
N LEU A 88 1.67 -5.45 -5.74
CA LEU A 88 1.26 -6.48 -4.79
C LEU A 88 1.46 -7.89 -5.35
N LYS A 89 1.85 -8.80 -4.46
CA LYS A 89 1.85 -10.24 -4.72
C LYS A 89 0.86 -10.93 -3.79
N ILE A 90 -0.10 -11.67 -4.34
CA ILE A 90 -1.01 -12.51 -3.57
C ILE A 90 -0.20 -13.66 -2.96
N ILE A 91 -0.29 -13.84 -1.64
CA ILE A 91 0.44 -14.89 -0.89
C ILE A 91 -0.46 -16.01 -0.39
N LYS A 92 -1.78 -15.79 -0.35
CA LYS A 92 -2.76 -16.81 0.03
C LYS A 92 -4.07 -16.61 -0.73
N VAL A 93 -4.65 -17.72 -1.21
CA VAL A 93 -5.93 -17.78 -1.94
C VAL A 93 -6.96 -18.48 -1.05
#